data_AF-A0A9Y4NUG9-F1
#
_entry.id   AF-A0A9Y4NUG9-F1
#
_cell.length_a   1.000
_cell.length_b   1.000
_cell.length_c   1.000
_cell.angle_alpha   90.00
_cell.angle_beta   90.00
_cell.angle_gamma   90.00
#
_symmetry.space_group_name_H-M   'P 1'
#
loop_
_entity.id
_entity.type
_entity.pdbx_description
1 polymer ?
#
loop_
_entity_poly.entity_id
_entity_poly.type
_entity_poly.pdbx_seq_one_letter_code
_entity_poly.pdbx_strand_id
1 'polypeptide(L)'
;MIPTEDASARKREIEEKLKQEQETLSFIRENLEKSDQLTKGMVSILSSFESRLMQLENSIIPVHKQTENLQRLQENVDKTLSCMDHVISYYHVAKDTDRIIREGPTGRLDEYLSCIAKIQKAVEYFQDNNPDSPELNTVKARFEKGKELLEAEFRSLLTRYSKPVPPILILDAISVDEELEVQEEVVLEHLPEAVLQDIICIAGWLVEYGRNQDFMNVYFQIRSNQLDRSIKGLKDHFRKNSASSGILYSPAVQAKRKETPTKKAPKRPGKDDVLDIEIDSYIHCISAFVKLAQSEYALLTEIIPEHHQKKTFDSLIQEALDNLMLEGDNIVSAARRAIMRHDYSAVLTIFPILRHLKMNKSEFDSTLQGTAASTKNKLPTLITSMETIGAKALEEFADSIKNDPDKEYNMPKDGTVHELTSNAILFLQQLLDFHETAGAMLASQETSSSASSYTSEFNKRLLSAYICKVLGNLQLNLLSKSKVYEDSALSAIFLHNNYNYILKSLEKSELIQLVTVTQKRAETSYRELIEQQIDTYQRSWLKVTEHLTDRNMPVFQPGTKVRSYYVAQTC
;
A
#
# COMPACT_ATOMS: atom_id res chain seq x y z
N MET A 1 -12.36 -147.49 83.89
CA MET A 1 -11.29 -146.76 84.61
C MET A 1 -10.87 -145.59 83.74
N ILE A 2 -10.81 -144.37 84.29
CA ILE A 2 -10.38 -143.10 83.66
C ILE A 2 -8.86 -142.90 83.89
N PRO A 3 -8.14 -142.09 83.10
CA PRO A 3 -7.70 -140.76 83.60
C PRO A 3 -7.83 -139.58 82.58
N THR A 4 -8.15 -138.38 83.10
CA THR A 4 -8.51 -137.12 82.42
C THR A 4 -7.83 -135.90 83.09
N GLU A 5 -6.59 -135.54 82.72
CA GLU A 5 -5.89 -134.36 83.28
C GLU A 5 -5.49 -133.26 82.26
N ASP A 6 -5.55 -133.50 80.94
CA ASP A 6 -4.95 -132.58 79.95
C ASP A 6 -5.88 -131.39 79.51
N ALA A 7 -7.16 -131.43 79.86
CA ALA A 7 -8.12 -130.40 79.45
C ALA A 7 -8.06 -129.10 80.31
N SER A 8 -7.50 -129.17 81.52
CA SER A 8 -7.55 -128.05 82.48
C SER A 8 -6.55 -126.93 82.17
N ALA A 9 -5.35 -127.28 81.69
CA ALA A 9 -4.28 -126.31 81.44
C ALA A 9 -4.60 -125.38 80.24
N ARG A 10 -5.12 -125.94 79.13
CA ARG A 10 -5.54 -125.15 77.95
C ARG A 10 -6.69 -124.20 78.25
N LYS A 11 -7.60 -124.57 79.16
CA LYS A 11 -8.71 -123.70 79.57
C LYS A 11 -8.20 -122.44 80.27
N ARG A 12 -7.14 -122.57 81.07
CA ARG A 12 -6.57 -121.47 81.86
C ARG A 12 -5.84 -120.43 80.99
N GLU A 13 -5.09 -120.87 79.98
CA GLU A 13 -4.40 -119.95 79.04
C GLU A 13 -5.39 -119.19 78.15
N ILE A 14 -6.48 -119.85 77.73
CA ILE A 14 -7.58 -119.21 76.98
C ILE A 14 -8.31 -118.20 77.88
N GLU A 15 -8.57 -118.52 79.15
CA GLU A 15 -9.18 -117.58 80.11
C GLU A 15 -8.30 -116.35 80.38
N GLU A 16 -6.98 -116.51 80.42
CA GLU A 16 -6.04 -115.41 80.67
C GLU A 16 -5.91 -114.47 79.46
N LYS A 17 -5.83 -115.02 78.23
CA LYS A 17 -5.90 -114.22 76.98
C LYS A 17 -7.26 -113.56 76.81
N LEU A 18 -8.35 -114.26 77.14
CA LEU A 18 -9.70 -113.70 77.11
C LEU A 18 -9.80 -112.50 78.06
N LYS A 19 -9.24 -112.61 79.27
CA LYS A 19 -9.21 -111.49 80.23
C LYS A 19 -8.37 -110.31 79.72
N GLN A 20 -7.21 -110.58 79.14
CA GLN A 20 -6.32 -109.54 78.60
C GLN A 20 -6.93 -108.84 77.38
N GLU A 21 -7.60 -109.58 76.50
CA GLU A 21 -8.40 -109.00 75.41
C GLU A 21 -9.59 -108.22 75.95
N GLN A 22 -10.27 -108.69 77.01
CA GLN A 22 -11.38 -107.97 77.65
C GLN A 22 -10.94 -106.62 78.24
N GLU A 23 -9.76 -106.56 78.87
CA GLU A 23 -9.16 -105.33 79.42
C GLU A 23 -8.68 -104.38 78.30
N THR A 24 -8.14 -104.92 77.20
CA THR A 24 -7.75 -104.09 76.04
C THR A 24 -8.98 -103.54 75.32
N LEU A 25 -10.05 -104.35 75.20
CA LEU A 25 -11.34 -103.94 74.66
C LEU A 25 -12.00 -102.87 75.52
N SER A 26 -11.93 -102.97 76.85
CA SER A 26 -12.48 -101.96 77.75
C SER A 26 -11.70 -100.65 77.65
N PHE A 27 -10.37 -100.69 77.58
CA PHE A 27 -9.53 -99.49 77.38
C PHE A 27 -9.76 -98.82 76.03
N ILE A 28 -9.85 -99.59 74.93
CA ILE A 28 -10.16 -99.04 73.60
C ILE A 28 -11.58 -98.47 73.59
N ARG A 29 -12.56 -99.13 74.23
CA ARG A 29 -13.92 -98.57 74.37
C ARG A 29 -13.93 -97.25 75.12
N GLU A 30 -13.19 -97.14 76.23
CA GLU A 30 -13.12 -95.91 77.01
C GLU A 30 -12.45 -94.77 76.22
N ASN A 31 -11.37 -95.06 75.47
CA ASN A 31 -10.75 -94.06 74.61
C ASN A 31 -11.62 -93.68 73.41
N LEU A 32 -12.36 -94.64 72.85
CA LEU A 32 -13.34 -94.38 71.80
C LEU A 32 -14.47 -93.50 72.32
N GLU A 33 -14.92 -93.72 73.56
CA GLU A 33 -15.95 -92.91 74.22
C GLU A 33 -15.44 -91.49 74.53
N LYS A 34 -14.18 -91.34 74.98
CA LYS A 34 -13.53 -90.03 75.13
C LYS A 34 -13.37 -89.31 73.79
N SER A 35 -12.98 -90.03 72.73
CA SER A 35 -12.86 -89.47 71.38
C SER A 35 -14.23 -89.08 70.80
N ASP A 36 -15.27 -89.86 71.07
CA ASP A 36 -16.66 -89.55 70.69
C ASP A 36 -17.17 -88.31 71.45
N GLN A 37 -16.86 -88.18 72.75
CA GLN A 37 -17.15 -86.98 73.53
C GLN A 37 -16.42 -85.73 73.00
N LEU A 38 -15.13 -85.84 72.65
CA LEU A 38 -14.37 -84.76 72.03
C LEU A 38 -14.93 -84.38 70.65
N THR A 39 -15.32 -85.38 69.84
CA THR A 39 -15.93 -85.17 68.53
C THR A 39 -17.28 -84.47 68.67
N LYS A 40 -18.12 -84.89 69.62
CA LYS A 40 -19.37 -84.20 69.98
C LYS A 40 -19.14 -82.77 70.46
N GLY A 41 -18.07 -82.54 71.23
CA GLY A 41 -17.64 -81.21 71.63
C GLY A 41 -17.25 -80.33 70.44
N MET A 42 -16.44 -80.84 69.51
CA MET A 42 -16.07 -80.14 68.27
C MET A 42 -17.29 -79.84 67.40
N VAL A 43 -18.18 -80.82 67.22
CA VAL A 43 -19.42 -80.64 66.46
C VAL A 43 -20.30 -79.57 67.13
N SER A 44 -20.42 -79.57 68.46
CA SER A 44 -21.17 -78.54 69.19
C SER A 44 -20.58 -77.14 69.03
N ILE A 45 -19.25 -77.00 69.08
CA ILE A 45 -18.57 -75.72 68.83
C ILE A 45 -18.79 -75.26 67.39
N LEU A 46 -18.66 -76.16 66.41
CA LEU A 46 -18.88 -75.83 64.99
C LEU A 46 -20.33 -75.43 64.74
N SER A 47 -21.31 -76.16 65.27
CA SER A 47 -22.72 -75.78 65.19
C SER A 47 -23.01 -74.44 65.89
N SER A 48 -22.32 -74.15 66.99
CA SER A 48 -22.39 -72.84 67.65
C SER A 48 -21.81 -71.73 66.78
N PHE A 49 -20.66 -71.96 66.15
CA PHE A 49 -20.06 -70.99 65.22
C PHE A 49 -20.94 -70.77 64.00
N GLU A 50 -21.44 -71.84 63.37
CA GLU A 50 -22.33 -71.78 62.21
C GLU A 50 -23.62 -71.01 62.55
N SER A 51 -24.23 -71.29 63.71
CA SER A 51 -25.39 -70.54 64.18
C SER A 51 -25.08 -69.06 64.39
N ARG A 52 -23.93 -68.73 64.99
CA ARG A 52 -23.50 -67.33 65.20
C ARG A 52 -23.16 -66.62 63.90
N LEU A 53 -22.53 -67.32 62.94
CA LEU A 53 -22.22 -66.80 61.61
C LEU A 53 -23.49 -66.51 60.83
N MET A 54 -24.45 -67.44 60.87
CA MET A 54 -25.75 -67.25 60.25
C MET A 54 -26.52 -66.08 60.89
N GLN A 55 -26.49 -65.94 62.22
CA GLN A 55 -27.08 -64.78 62.92
C GLN A 55 -26.39 -63.46 62.55
N LEU A 56 -25.06 -63.46 62.44
CA LEU A 56 -24.27 -62.30 62.05
C LEU A 56 -24.55 -61.91 60.60
N GLU A 57 -24.57 -62.87 59.68
CA GLU A 57 -24.88 -62.68 58.27
C GLU A 57 -26.30 -62.14 58.07
N ASN A 58 -27.28 -62.73 58.75
CA ASN A 58 -28.66 -62.24 58.77
C ASN A 58 -28.79 -60.82 59.36
N SER A 59 -27.86 -60.40 60.23
CA SER A 59 -27.84 -59.05 60.80
C SER A 59 -27.08 -58.05 59.94
N ILE A 60 -25.98 -58.46 59.31
CA ILE A 60 -25.07 -57.59 58.55
C ILE A 60 -25.57 -57.36 57.13
N ILE A 61 -26.10 -58.36 56.44
CA ILE A 61 -26.58 -58.21 55.05
C ILE A 61 -27.64 -57.11 54.92
N PRO A 62 -28.67 -57.03 55.79
CA PRO A 62 -29.65 -55.94 55.74
C PRO A 62 -29.02 -54.57 55.99
N VAL A 63 -28.05 -54.48 56.92
CA VAL A 63 -27.34 -53.23 57.24
C VAL A 63 -26.49 -52.77 56.06
N HIS A 64 -25.73 -53.67 55.42
CA HIS A 64 -24.98 -53.34 54.20
C HIS A 64 -25.90 -52.91 53.07
N LYS A 65 -27.01 -53.64 52.85
CA LYS A 65 -28.00 -53.29 51.82
C LYS A 65 -28.67 -51.95 52.08
N GLN A 66 -28.98 -51.64 53.35
CA GLN A 66 -29.49 -50.33 53.75
C GLN A 66 -28.44 -49.23 53.58
N THR A 67 -27.17 -49.50 53.91
CA THR A 67 -26.06 -48.55 53.76
C THR A 67 -25.81 -48.24 52.28
N GLU A 68 -25.84 -49.25 51.41
CA GLU A 68 -25.67 -49.08 49.96
C GLU A 68 -26.85 -48.30 49.36
N ASN A 69 -28.08 -48.59 49.78
CA ASN A 69 -29.25 -47.81 49.38
C ASN A 69 -29.16 -46.36 49.88
N LEU A 70 -28.63 -46.13 51.08
CA LEU A 70 -28.41 -44.80 51.64
C LEU A 70 -27.34 -44.03 50.85
N GLN A 71 -26.24 -44.69 50.47
CA GLN A 71 -25.21 -44.09 49.60
C GLN A 71 -25.77 -43.73 48.22
N ARG A 72 -26.54 -44.63 47.59
CA ARG A 72 -27.22 -44.30 46.33
C ARG A 72 -28.19 -43.14 46.48
N LEU A 73 -28.93 -43.07 47.58
CA LEU A 73 -29.80 -41.94 47.86
C LEU A 73 -29.00 -40.64 48.02
N GLN A 74 -27.91 -40.67 48.78
CA GLN A 74 -27.02 -39.52 48.97
C GLN A 74 -26.45 -39.03 47.63
N GLU A 75 -25.91 -39.93 46.80
CA GLU A 75 -25.39 -39.57 45.48
C GLU A 75 -26.47 -38.96 44.58
N ASN A 76 -27.70 -39.48 44.63
CA ASN A 76 -28.81 -38.94 43.85
C ASN A 76 -29.22 -37.54 44.33
N VAL A 77 -29.19 -37.31 45.65
CA VAL A 77 -29.43 -35.99 46.25
C VAL A 77 -28.32 -35.02 45.83
N ASP A 78 -27.06 -35.41 45.93
CA ASP A 78 -25.91 -34.55 45.57
C ASP A 78 -25.93 -34.20 44.07
N LYS A 79 -26.25 -35.16 43.20
CA LYS A 79 -26.43 -34.91 41.75
C LYS A 79 -27.57 -33.94 41.49
N THR A 80 -28.70 -34.12 42.19
CA THR A 80 -29.88 -33.25 42.03
C THR A 80 -29.60 -31.84 42.54
N LEU A 81 -28.88 -31.69 43.66
CA LEU A 81 -28.43 -30.40 44.17
C LEU A 81 -27.50 -29.71 43.16
N SER A 82 -26.53 -30.43 42.61
CA SER A 82 -25.63 -29.89 41.57
C SER A 82 -26.38 -29.43 40.32
N CYS A 83 -27.35 -30.22 39.84
CA CYS A 83 -28.22 -29.82 38.74
C CYS A 83 -29.06 -28.58 39.09
N MET A 84 -29.59 -28.50 40.31
CA MET A 84 -30.40 -27.36 40.76
C MET A 84 -29.55 -26.09 40.88
N ASP A 85 -28.35 -26.17 41.45
CA ASP A 85 -27.39 -25.06 41.53
C ASP A 85 -26.97 -24.58 40.14
N HIS A 86 -26.78 -25.50 39.19
CA HIS A 86 -26.51 -25.15 37.80
C HIS A 86 -27.65 -24.35 37.17
N VAL A 87 -28.91 -24.77 37.37
CA VAL A 87 -30.08 -24.04 36.87
C VAL A 87 -30.21 -22.67 37.54
N ILE A 88 -30.10 -22.61 38.87
CA ILE A 88 -30.19 -21.36 39.65
C ILE A 88 -29.11 -20.37 39.21
N SER A 89 -27.92 -20.84 38.83
CA SER A 89 -26.84 -19.98 38.36
C SER A 89 -27.26 -19.10 37.18
N TYR A 90 -28.05 -19.63 36.22
CA TYR A 90 -28.55 -18.86 35.07
C TYR A 90 -29.53 -17.74 35.46
N TYR A 91 -30.31 -17.92 36.52
CA TYR A 91 -31.21 -16.89 37.04
C TYR A 91 -30.46 -15.75 37.75
N HIS A 92 -29.25 -16.01 38.25
CA HIS A 92 -28.40 -14.99 38.87
C HIS A 92 -27.51 -14.23 37.88
N VAL A 93 -27.26 -14.78 36.68
CA VAL A 93 -26.39 -14.17 35.65
C VAL A 93 -26.73 -12.70 35.40
N ALA A 94 -28.01 -12.34 35.26
CA ALA A 94 -28.41 -10.95 34.99
C ALA A 94 -28.00 -9.98 36.12
N LYS A 95 -28.00 -10.42 37.37
CA LYS A 95 -27.62 -9.61 38.54
C LYS A 95 -26.10 -9.57 38.71
N ASP A 96 -25.44 -10.70 38.54
CA ASP A 96 -23.99 -10.83 38.75
C ASP A 96 -23.18 -10.08 37.68
N THR A 97 -23.73 -10.01 36.46
CA THR A 97 -23.08 -9.34 35.32
C THR A 97 -23.40 -7.85 35.21
N ASP A 98 -24.42 -7.34 35.93
CA ASP A 98 -24.92 -5.96 35.85
C ASP A 98 -23.81 -4.92 36.05
N ARG A 99 -22.97 -5.11 37.06
CA ARG A 99 -21.86 -4.20 37.37
C ARG A 99 -20.88 -4.08 36.21
N ILE A 100 -20.43 -5.22 35.68
CA ILE A 100 -19.43 -5.27 34.61
C ILE A 100 -19.99 -4.66 33.32
N ILE A 101 -21.23 -5.00 32.96
CA ILE A 101 -21.89 -4.43 31.77
C ILE A 101 -22.07 -2.92 31.91
N ARG A 102 -22.43 -2.42 33.10
CA ARG A 102 -22.63 -0.99 33.32
C ARG A 102 -21.33 -0.18 33.23
N GLU A 103 -20.24 -0.74 33.72
CA GLU A 103 -18.96 -0.04 33.75
C GLU A 103 -18.17 -0.16 32.43
N GLY A 104 -18.53 -1.09 31.53
CA GLY A 104 -18.00 -1.19 30.17
C GLY A 104 -16.64 -1.92 30.03
N PRO A 105 -16.22 -2.18 28.77
CA PRO A 105 -15.04 -2.99 28.45
C PRO A 105 -13.69 -2.27 28.59
N THR A 106 -13.68 -0.93 28.69
CA THR A 106 -12.45 -0.12 28.63
C THR A 106 -11.40 -0.57 29.66
N GLY A 107 -10.23 -0.99 29.18
CA GLY A 107 -9.09 -1.41 30.01
C GLY A 107 -9.23 -2.79 30.68
N ARG A 108 -10.27 -3.56 30.36
CA ARG A 108 -10.53 -4.90 30.92
C ARG A 108 -11.33 -5.78 29.95
N LEU A 109 -10.89 -5.81 28.70
CA LEU A 109 -11.62 -6.49 27.63
C LEU A 109 -11.85 -7.98 27.93
N ASP A 110 -10.84 -8.71 28.43
CA ASP A 110 -10.96 -10.14 28.73
C ASP A 110 -12.02 -10.46 29.79
N GLU A 111 -12.07 -9.66 30.87
CA GLU A 111 -13.08 -9.81 31.92
C GLU A 111 -14.47 -9.55 31.36
N TYR A 112 -14.59 -8.53 30.51
CA TYR A 112 -15.83 -8.13 29.88
C TYR A 112 -16.34 -9.15 28.85
N LEU A 113 -15.46 -9.70 28.00
CA LEU A 113 -15.80 -10.77 27.06
C LEU A 113 -16.22 -12.05 27.79
N SER A 114 -15.53 -12.40 28.89
CA SER A 114 -15.91 -13.51 29.76
C SER A 114 -17.29 -13.31 30.39
N CYS A 115 -17.60 -12.07 30.79
CA CYS A 115 -18.91 -11.69 31.31
C CYS A 115 -20.01 -11.85 30.25
N ILE A 116 -19.79 -11.36 29.04
CA ILE A 116 -20.74 -11.50 27.93
C ILE A 116 -20.94 -12.96 27.53
N ALA A 117 -19.88 -13.77 27.49
CA ALA A 117 -19.98 -15.21 27.22
C ALA A 117 -20.85 -15.94 28.25
N LYS A 118 -20.81 -15.53 29.53
CA LYS A 118 -21.73 -16.06 30.56
C LYS A 118 -23.17 -15.66 30.30
N ILE A 119 -23.42 -14.42 29.87
CA ILE A 119 -24.76 -13.96 29.48
C ILE A 119 -25.26 -14.75 28.26
N GLN A 120 -24.41 -14.98 27.25
CA GLN A 120 -24.76 -15.74 26.07
C GLN A 120 -25.17 -17.19 26.41
N LYS A 121 -24.41 -17.88 27.26
CA LYS A 121 -24.79 -19.22 27.75
C LYS A 121 -26.14 -19.22 28.46
N ALA A 122 -26.45 -18.17 29.22
CA ALA A 122 -27.77 -18.02 29.83
C ALA A 122 -28.88 -17.79 28.79
N VAL A 123 -28.61 -17.01 27.74
CA VAL A 123 -29.55 -16.82 26.62
C VAL A 123 -29.84 -18.14 25.93
N GLU A 124 -28.81 -18.93 25.60
CA GLU A 124 -28.94 -20.27 24.99
C GLU A 124 -29.76 -21.20 25.90
N TYR A 125 -29.41 -21.28 27.18
CA TYR A 125 -30.14 -22.08 28.17
C TYR A 125 -31.63 -21.73 28.23
N PHE A 126 -31.97 -20.44 28.39
CA PHE A 126 -33.37 -20.02 28.49
C PHE A 126 -34.11 -20.17 27.17
N GLN A 127 -33.43 -20.03 26.02
CA GLN A 127 -34.05 -20.22 24.72
C GLN A 127 -34.43 -21.68 24.45
N ASP A 128 -33.60 -22.63 24.90
CA ASP A 128 -33.84 -24.05 24.72
C ASP A 128 -34.86 -24.62 25.74
N ASN A 129 -34.87 -24.09 26.97
CA ASN A 129 -35.70 -24.64 28.05
C ASN A 129 -36.98 -23.84 28.34
N ASN A 130 -36.95 -22.50 28.23
CA ASN A 130 -38.06 -21.61 28.63
C ASN A 130 -38.16 -20.37 27.70
N PRO A 131 -38.60 -20.54 26.44
CA PRO A 131 -38.52 -19.50 25.41
C PRO A 131 -39.39 -18.26 25.66
N ASP A 132 -40.49 -18.38 26.42
CA ASP A 132 -41.41 -17.27 26.71
C ASP A 132 -41.17 -16.61 28.08
N SER A 133 -40.01 -16.88 28.70
CA SER A 133 -39.70 -16.38 30.04
C SER A 133 -39.29 -14.89 30.07
N PRO A 134 -39.68 -14.12 31.11
CA PRO A 134 -39.22 -12.74 31.28
C PRO A 134 -37.72 -12.66 31.56
N GLU A 135 -37.12 -13.72 32.12
CA GLU A 135 -35.68 -13.85 32.33
C GLU A 135 -34.92 -13.84 31.00
N LEU A 136 -35.40 -14.58 29.99
CA LEU A 136 -34.82 -14.59 28.64
C LEU A 136 -34.77 -13.18 28.05
N ASN A 137 -35.86 -12.43 28.15
CA ASN A 137 -35.93 -11.06 27.65
C ASN A 137 -34.92 -10.15 28.37
N THR A 138 -34.75 -10.35 29.67
CA THR A 138 -33.78 -9.59 30.47
C THR A 138 -32.34 -9.90 30.04
N VAL A 139 -31.95 -11.17 29.94
CA VAL A 139 -30.57 -11.53 29.53
C VAL A 139 -30.29 -11.16 28.08
N LYS A 140 -31.28 -11.27 27.17
CA LYS A 140 -31.15 -10.77 25.78
C LYS A 140 -30.91 -9.26 25.73
N ALA A 141 -31.68 -8.48 26.49
CA ALA A 141 -31.48 -7.04 26.56
C ALA A 141 -30.09 -6.67 27.11
N ARG A 142 -29.58 -7.43 28.09
CA ARG A 142 -28.20 -7.25 28.62
C ARG A 142 -27.13 -7.62 27.60
N PHE A 143 -27.33 -8.70 26.86
CA PHE A 143 -26.42 -9.12 25.80
C PHE A 143 -26.33 -8.06 24.70
N GLU A 144 -27.47 -7.55 24.22
CA GLU A 144 -27.49 -6.45 23.24
C GLU A 144 -26.84 -5.19 23.79
N LYS A 145 -27.09 -4.84 25.06
CA LYS A 145 -26.41 -3.69 25.67
C LYS A 145 -24.90 -3.90 25.76
N GLY A 146 -24.48 -5.11 26.09
CA GLY A 146 -23.07 -5.49 26.18
C GLY A 146 -22.35 -5.32 24.84
N LYS A 147 -23.02 -5.73 23.76
CA LYS A 147 -22.57 -5.58 22.38
C LYS A 147 -22.49 -4.12 21.93
N GLU A 148 -23.50 -3.30 22.20
CA GLU A 148 -23.45 -1.85 21.88
C GLU A 148 -22.21 -1.19 22.51
N LEU A 149 -21.85 -1.59 23.73
CA LEU A 149 -20.67 -1.08 24.42
C LEU A 149 -19.35 -1.58 23.81
N LEU A 150 -19.31 -2.81 23.26
CA LEU A 150 -18.16 -3.30 22.49
C LEU A 150 -17.99 -2.53 21.18
N GLU A 151 -19.08 -2.26 20.45
CA GLU A 151 -19.05 -1.44 19.24
C GLU A 151 -18.58 0.00 19.55
N ALA A 152 -19.04 0.55 20.68
CA ALA A 152 -18.61 1.86 21.15
C ALA A 152 -17.12 1.87 21.56
N GLU A 153 -16.63 0.82 22.21
CA GLU A 153 -15.22 0.69 22.58
C GLU A 153 -14.33 0.53 21.35
N PHE A 154 -14.72 -0.30 20.37
CA PHE A 154 -14.03 -0.42 19.09
C PHE A 154 -13.86 0.95 18.42
N ARG A 155 -14.95 1.72 18.33
CA ARG A 155 -14.93 3.11 17.81
C ARG A 155 -14.02 4.00 18.65
N SER A 156 -14.08 3.90 19.97
CA SER A 156 -13.29 4.71 20.91
C SER A 156 -11.79 4.47 20.76
N LEU A 157 -11.36 3.20 20.76
CA LEU A 157 -9.97 2.80 20.58
C LEU A 157 -9.42 3.29 19.24
N LEU A 158 -10.15 3.04 18.15
CA LEU A 158 -9.73 3.52 16.83
C LEU A 158 -9.64 5.04 16.77
N THR A 159 -10.63 5.77 17.28
CA THR A 159 -10.65 7.25 17.24
C THR A 159 -9.52 7.84 18.08
N ARG A 160 -9.20 7.22 19.22
CA ARG A 160 -8.19 7.72 20.16
C ARG A 160 -6.76 7.49 19.68
N TYR A 161 -6.49 6.33 19.07
CA TYR A 161 -5.14 5.91 18.73
C TYR A 161 -4.78 6.08 17.25
N SER A 162 -5.77 6.15 16.34
CA SER A 162 -5.49 6.42 14.92
C SER A 162 -5.09 7.89 14.75
N LYS A 163 -3.80 8.13 14.50
CA LYS A 163 -3.24 9.47 14.26
C LYS A 163 -2.70 9.57 12.83
N PRO A 164 -2.68 10.78 12.23
CA PRO A 164 -2.07 10.94 10.92
C PRO A 164 -0.58 10.66 11.02
N VAL A 165 -0.02 10.00 10.01
CA VAL A 165 1.42 9.72 9.93
C VAL A 165 2.17 11.04 9.71
N PRO A 166 3.20 11.35 10.52
CA PRO A 166 4.03 12.53 10.35
C PRO A 166 4.73 12.58 8.99
N PRO A 167 4.86 13.76 8.35
CA PRO A 167 5.51 13.91 7.04
C PRO A 167 6.91 13.30 6.94
N ILE A 168 7.72 13.41 7.99
CA ILE A 168 9.11 12.90 8.00
C ILE A 168 9.13 11.37 7.87
N LEU A 169 8.28 10.66 8.62
CA LEU A 169 8.20 9.19 8.53
C LEU A 169 7.70 8.72 7.17
N ILE A 170 6.82 9.50 6.52
CA ILE A 170 6.37 9.21 5.15
C ILE A 170 7.54 9.35 4.17
N LEU A 171 8.34 10.42 4.30
CA LEU A 171 9.51 10.64 3.44
C LEU A 171 10.57 9.56 3.65
N ASP A 172 10.82 9.15 4.89
CA ASP A 172 11.72 8.04 5.19
C ASP A 172 11.23 6.76 4.50
N ALA A 173 9.94 6.43 4.60
CA ALA A 173 9.34 5.26 3.94
C ALA A 173 9.36 5.31 2.39
N ILE A 174 9.40 6.50 1.79
CA ILE A 174 9.57 6.67 0.34
C ILE A 174 11.05 6.50 -0.06
N SER A 175 11.97 7.06 0.73
CA SER A 175 13.40 7.10 0.41
C SER A 175 14.11 5.75 0.41
N VAL A 176 13.58 4.77 1.15
CA VAL A 176 14.15 3.41 1.26
C VAL A 176 14.15 2.67 -0.09
N ASP A 177 13.29 3.04 -1.04
CA ASP A 177 13.26 2.44 -2.38
C ASP A 177 14.38 2.93 -3.33
N GLU A 178 15.03 4.07 -3.04
CA GLU A 178 16.04 4.65 -3.94
C GLU A 178 17.49 4.27 -3.57
N GLU A 179 17.77 3.83 -2.34
CA GLU A 179 19.15 3.51 -1.89
C GLU A 179 19.26 2.17 -1.13
N LEU A 180 19.72 1.14 -1.86
CA LEU A 180 20.42 -0.08 -1.41
C LEU A 180 19.59 -1.23 -0.78
N GLU A 181 19.89 -2.43 -1.31
CA GLU A 181 19.32 -3.77 -1.07
C GLU A 181 19.38 -4.33 0.38
N VAL A 182 19.59 -3.51 1.43
CA VAL A 182 19.77 -4.00 2.81
C VAL A 182 19.13 -3.12 3.91
N GLN A 183 18.30 -2.12 3.58
CA GLN A 183 17.59 -1.38 4.64
C GLN A 183 16.36 -2.16 5.11
N GLU A 184 16.19 -2.26 6.44
CA GLU A 184 14.97 -2.79 7.06
C GLU A 184 13.76 -2.03 6.50
N GLU A 185 12.78 -2.76 5.99
CA GLU A 185 11.52 -2.19 5.52
C GLU A 185 10.91 -1.32 6.64
N VAL A 186 10.76 -0.02 6.39
CA VAL A 186 10.22 0.92 7.39
C VAL A 186 8.74 0.59 7.60
N VAL A 187 8.45 -0.17 8.65
CA VAL A 187 7.08 -0.51 9.05
C VAL A 187 6.45 0.71 9.72
N LEU A 188 5.39 1.23 9.11
CA LEU A 188 4.60 2.31 9.71
C LEU A 188 3.67 1.74 10.79
N GLU A 189 4.03 1.94 12.05
CA GLU A 189 3.20 1.56 13.19
C GLU A 189 2.01 2.51 13.34
N HIS A 190 0.80 2.01 13.04
CA HIS A 190 -0.43 2.79 13.10
C HIS A 190 -1.10 2.83 14.46
N LEU A 191 -0.94 1.76 15.24
CA LEU A 191 -1.60 1.53 16.52
C LEU A 191 -0.60 0.84 17.47
N PRO A 192 -0.63 1.15 18.78
CA PRO A 192 0.14 0.38 19.76
C PRO A 192 -0.31 -1.07 19.80
N GLU A 193 0.63 -2.02 19.93
CA GLU A 193 0.37 -3.47 19.88
C GLU A 193 -0.76 -3.92 20.83
N ALA A 194 -0.75 -3.47 22.08
CA ALA A 194 -1.80 -3.81 23.04
C ALA A 194 -3.20 -3.36 22.59
N VAL A 195 -3.30 -2.19 21.95
CA VAL A 195 -4.56 -1.65 21.43
C VAL A 195 -5.00 -2.40 20.18
N LEU A 196 -4.05 -2.79 19.32
CA LEU A 196 -4.32 -3.59 18.13
C LEU A 196 -4.91 -4.95 18.52
N GLN A 197 -4.33 -5.63 19.50
CA GLN A 197 -4.88 -6.90 20.02
C GLN A 197 -6.31 -6.74 20.56
N ASP A 198 -6.57 -5.70 21.35
CA ASP A 198 -7.92 -5.40 21.83
C ASP A 198 -8.91 -5.20 20.67
N ILE A 199 -8.51 -4.45 19.64
CA ILE A 199 -9.33 -4.19 18.44
C ILE A 199 -9.58 -5.48 17.66
N ILE A 200 -8.58 -6.34 17.49
CA ILE A 200 -8.71 -7.64 16.81
C ILE A 200 -9.69 -8.54 17.57
N CYS A 201 -9.57 -8.62 18.90
CA CYS A 201 -10.48 -9.39 19.74
C CYS A 201 -11.92 -8.88 19.63
N ILE A 202 -12.14 -7.57 19.70
CA ILE A 202 -13.47 -6.98 19.55
C ILE A 202 -14.02 -7.21 18.13
N ALA A 203 -13.20 -7.01 17.08
CA ALA A 203 -13.61 -7.24 15.70
C ALA A 203 -14.02 -8.69 15.47
N GLY A 204 -13.21 -9.66 15.91
CA GLY A 204 -13.54 -11.08 15.84
C GLY A 204 -14.85 -11.42 16.54
N TRP A 205 -15.06 -10.86 17.75
CA TRP A 205 -16.31 -11.05 18.49
C TRP A 205 -17.52 -10.44 17.76
N LEU A 206 -17.38 -9.23 17.21
CA LEU A 206 -18.44 -8.56 16.45
C LEU A 206 -18.74 -9.24 15.11
N VAL A 207 -17.82 -10.00 14.54
CA VAL A 207 -18.08 -10.79 13.32
C VAL A 207 -18.98 -11.99 13.64
N GLU A 208 -18.76 -12.64 14.77
CA GLU A 208 -19.52 -13.82 15.18
C GLU A 208 -20.89 -13.46 15.77
N TYR A 209 -20.96 -12.40 16.58
CA TYR A 209 -22.16 -12.02 17.35
C TYR A 209 -22.81 -10.70 16.88
N GLY A 210 -22.25 -10.06 15.85
CA GLY A 210 -22.76 -8.85 15.22
C GLY A 210 -24.10 -9.05 14.53
N ARG A 211 -24.94 -7.99 14.52
CA ARG A 211 -26.22 -7.98 13.77
C ARG A 211 -26.01 -7.40 12.38
N ASN A 212 -25.00 -6.55 12.24
CA ASN A 212 -24.61 -5.81 11.05
C ASN A 212 -23.08 -5.76 10.96
N GLN A 213 -22.58 -5.32 9.81
CA GLN A 213 -21.14 -5.14 9.55
C GLN A 213 -20.74 -3.67 9.76
N ASP A 214 -21.48 -2.93 10.59
CA ASP A 214 -21.35 -1.47 10.71
C ASP A 214 -20.04 -1.06 11.37
N PHE A 215 -19.44 -1.92 12.21
CA PHE A 215 -18.11 -1.66 12.77
C PHE A 215 -17.04 -1.56 11.67
N MET A 216 -17.19 -2.29 10.56
CA MET A 216 -16.28 -2.18 9.40
C MET A 216 -16.42 -0.80 8.74
N ASN A 217 -17.65 -0.27 8.70
CA ASN A 217 -17.90 1.10 8.22
C ASN A 217 -17.22 2.13 9.12
N VAL A 218 -17.31 1.96 10.44
CA VAL A 218 -16.62 2.80 11.42
C VAL A 218 -15.11 2.72 11.23
N TYR A 219 -14.57 1.51 11.04
CA TYR A 219 -13.14 1.30 10.80
C TYR A 219 -12.66 2.09 9.59
N PHE A 220 -13.22 1.84 8.40
CA PHE A 220 -12.71 2.51 7.21
C PHE A 220 -12.93 4.02 7.26
N GLN A 221 -14.01 4.52 7.86
CA GLN A 221 -14.24 5.97 7.98
C GLN A 221 -13.16 6.66 8.82
N ILE A 222 -12.80 6.07 9.96
CA ILE A 222 -11.74 6.62 10.82
C ILE A 222 -10.40 6.55 10.09
N ARG A 223 -10.03 5.38 9.57
CA ARG A 223 -8.74 5.18 8.89
C ARG A 223 -8.61 6.04 7.62
N SER A 224 -9.67 6.16 6.83
CA SER A 224 -9.73 7.03 5.64
C SER A 224 -9.42 8.48 5.97
N ASN A 225 -10.01 9.02 7.05
CA ASN A 225 -9.74 10.38 7.50
C ASN A 225 -8.26 10.57 7.88
N GLN A 226 -7.67 9.58 8.55
CA GLN A 226 -6.26 9.65 8.96
C GLN A 226 -5.31 9.54 7.76
N LEU A 227 -5.61 8.67 6.79
CA LEU A 227 -4.87 8.56 5.53
C LEU A 227 -4.86 9.89 4.77
N ASP A 228 -6.05 10.47 4.54
CA ASP A 228 -6.20 11.75 3.85
C ASP A 228 -5.48 12.90 4.59
N ARG A 229 -5.60 12.96 5.91
CA ARG A 229 -4.88 13.95 6.74
C ARG A 229 -3.37 13.78 6.70
N SER A 230 -2.87 12.56 6.54
CA SER A 230 -1.42 12.28 6.43
C SER A 230 -0.86 12.86 5.12
N ILE A 231 -1.57 12.62 4.00
CA ILE A 231 -1.18 13.16 2.67
C ILE A 231 -1.29 14.69 2.66
N LYS A 232 -2.39 15.26 3.20
CA LYS A 232 -2.54 16.72 3.33
C LYS A 232 -1.45 17.32 4.22
N GLY A 233 -1.09 16.64 5.32
CA GLY A 233 0.00 17.04 6.20
C GLY A 233 1.37 17.06 5.50
N LEU A 234 1.63 16.09 4.62
CA LEU A 234 2.84 16.06 3.78
C LEU A 234 2.88 17.24 2.81
N LYS A 235 1.77 17.51 2.12
CA LYS A 235 1.66 18.68 1.22
C LYS A 235 1.93 20.00 1.96
N ASP A 236 1.31 20.17 3.13
CA ASP A 236 1.51 21.36 3.97
C ASP A 236 2.97 21.49 4.45
N HIS A 237 3.66 20.38 4.70
CA HIS A 237 5.06 20.38 5.08
C HIS A 237 5.96 20.95 3.97
N PHE A 238 5.78 20.52 2.71
CA PHE A 238 6.50 21.10 1.57
C PHE A 238 6.20 22.60 1.41
N ARG A 239 4.94 23.01 1.57
CA ARG A 239 4.56 24.42 1.48
C ARG A 239 5.19 25.27 2.59
N LYS A 240 5.28 24.76 3.82
CA LYS A 240 5.84 25.48 4.99
C LYS A 240 7.37 25.55 4.97
N ASN A 241 8.06 24.47 4.66
CA ASN A 241 9.52 24.46 4.57
C ASN A 241 10.04 25.40 3.47
N SER A 242 9.23 25.61 2.44
CA SER A 242 9.50 26.58 1.39
C SER A 242 9.38 28.04 1.85
N ALA A 243 8.39 28.33 2.71
CA ALA A 243 8.21 29.65 3.29
C ALA A 243 9.26 29.98 4.37
N SER A 244 9.87 28.95 4.98
CA SER A 244 10.96 29.09 5.95
C SER A 244 12.34 28.88 5.31
N SER A 245 12.60 29.54 4.17
CA SER A 245 13.96 29.65 3.63
C SER A 245 14.85 30.43 4.60
N GLY A 246 15.35 29.71 5.59
CA GLY A 246 16.21 30.14 6.68
C GLY A 246 16.58 28.91 7.49
N ILE A 247 17.31 27.98 6.86
CA ILE A 247 18.20 26.90 7.38
C ILE A 247 17.73 26.11 8.61
N LEU A 248 17.95 24.79 8.60
CA LEU A 248 18.28 23.84 9.70
C LEU A 248 17.72 22.47 9.25
N TYR A 249 18.39 21.31 9.13
CA TYR A 249 19.64 20.69 9.61
C TYR A 249 20.06 19.62 8.54
N SER A 250 21.28 19.08 8.45
CA SER A 250 21.93 18.26 9.50
C SER A 250 23.48 18.18 9.41
N PRO A 251 24.16 17.81 10.52
CA PRO A 251 25.61 17.82 10.68
C PRO A 251 26.26 16.46 10.35
N ALA A 252 27.56 16.51 10.01
CA ALA A 252 28.46 15.39 9.62
C ALA A 252 28.20 14.88 8.19
N VAL A 253 29.12 14.98 7.23
CA VAL A 253 30.53 14.57 7.24
C VAL A 253 31.37 15.58 6.44
N GLN A 254 32.47 16.06 7.03
CA GLN A 254 33.42 16.92 6.33
C GLN A 254 34.29 16.10 5.36
N ALA A 255 34.10 16.29 4.05
CA ALA A 255 35.12 15.99 3.05
C ALA A 255 35.50 17.28 2.33
N LYS A 256 36.69 17.80 2.66
CA LYS A 256 37.27 19.02 2.08
C LYS A 256 37.43 18.87 0.56
N ARG A 257 36.74 19.72 -0.21
CA ARG A 257 37.21 20.14 -1.54
C ARG A 257 37.14 21.66 -1.67
N LYS A 258 38.22 22.18 -2.24
CA LYS A 258 38.70 23.55 -2.26
C LYS A 258 37.83 24.40 -3.21
N GLU A 259 37.21 25.46 -2.70
CA GLU A 259 36.48 26.44 -3.53
C GLU A 259 37.42 27.35 -4.32
N THR A 260 37.04 27.63 -5.58
CA THR A 260 37.36 28.85 -6.32
C THR A 260 36.12 29.75 -6.33
N PRO A 261 36.24 31.07 -6.06
CA PRO A 261 35.07 31.92 -5.89
C PRO A 261 34.67 32.59 -7.22
N THR A 262 33.61 32.11 -7.86
CA THR A 262 32.81 32.93 -8.78
C THR A 262 31.46 33.20 -8.15
N LYS A 263 31.31 34.42 -7.60
CA LYS A 263 30.06 35.01 -7.12
C LYS A 263 28.96 34.86 -8.19
N LYS A 264 28.02 33.93 -7.98
CA LYS A 264 26.66 34.07 -8.52
C LYS A 264 25.83 34.89 -7.53
N ALA A 265 25.13 35.89 -8.04
CA ALA A 265 24.20 36.70 -7.26
C ALA A 265 23.07 35.82 -6.68
N PRO A 266 22.58 36.12 -5.47
CA PRO A 266 21.46 35.38 -4.89
C PRO A 266 20.20 35.61 -5.74
N LYS A 267 19.67 34.56 -6.35
CA LYS A 267 18.36 34.57 -7.01
C LYS A 267 17.32 34.87 -5.93
N ARG A 268 16.51 35.93 -6.13
CA ARG A 268 15.27 36.14 -5.35
C ARG A 268 14.28 35.05 -5.73
N PRO A 269 13.44 34.56 -4.80
CA PRO A 269 12.47 33.51 -5.11
C PRO A 269 11.48 34.03 -6.18
N GLY A 270 11.49 33.36 -7.33
CA GLY A 270 10.66 33.67 -8.49
C GLY A 270 9.34 32.91 -8.45
N LYS A 271 8.44 33.23 -9.39
CA LYS A 271 7.17 32.51 -9.61
C LYS A 271 7.41 31.05 -10.04
N ASP A 272 8.56 30.79 -10.64
CA ASP A 272 9.00 29.46 -11.09
C ASP A 272 9.34 28.55 -9.88
N ASP A 273 9.99 29.08 -8.84
CA ASP A 273 10.34 28.30 -7.64
C ASP A 273 9.09 27.77 -6.91
N VAL A 274 7.98 28.53 -6.93
CA VAL A 274 6.71 28.11 -6.30
C VAL A 274 6.04 26.97 -7.06
N LEU A 275 6.11 26.98 -8.40
CA LEU A 275 5.55 25.93 -9.24
C LEU A 275 6.37 24.64 -9.10
N ASP A 276 7.71 24.74 -9.04
CA ASP A 276 8.58 23.59 -8.81
C ASP A 276 8.27 22.91 -7.46
N ILE A 277 8.02 23.69 -6.40
CA ILE A 277 7.60 23.16 -5.10
C ILE A 277 6.23 22.45 -5.17
N GLU A 278 5.26 23.02 -5.88
CA GLU A 278 3.94 22.39 -6.04
C GLU A 278 4.03 21.06 -6.80
N ILE A 279 4.90 21.00 -7.81
CA ILE A 279 5.18 19.79 -8.59
C ILE A 279 5.85 18.74 -7.70
N ASP A 280 6.93 19.10 -7.01
CA ASP A 280 7.65 18.20 -6.12
C ASP A 280 6.74 17.69 -5.00
N SER A 281 5.94 18.57 -4.41
CA SER A 281 4.97 18.17 -3.39
C SER A 281 3.94 17.19 -3.94
N TYR A 282 3.45 17.37 -5.17
CA TYR A 282 2.48 16.46 -5.77
C TYR A 282 3.10 15.09 -6.08
N ILE A 283 4.33 15.07 -6.59
CA ILE A 283 5.11 13.85 -6.82
C ILE A 283 5.24 13.04 -5.53
N HIS A 284 5.68 13.67 -4.43
CA HIS A 284 5.80 12.97 -3.15
C HIS A 284 4.45 12.49 -2.59
N CYS A 285 3.36 13.24 -2.81
CA CYS A 285 2.02 12.80 -2.42
C CYS A 285 1.55 11.53 -3.15
N ILE A 286 1.97 11.32 -4.41
CA ILE A 286 1.67 10.08 -5.16
C ILE A 286 2.37 8.89 -4.52
N SER A 287 3.68 8.96 -4.31
CA SER A 287 4.42 7.89 -3.63
C SER A 287 3.94 7.66 -2.20
N ALA A 288 3.65 8.73 -1.46
CA ALA A 288 3.08 8.67 -0.11
C ALA A 288 1.76 7.91 -0.09
N PHE A 289 0.85 8.19 -1.04
CA PHE A 289 -0.42 7.47 -1.12
C PHE A 289 -0.19 5.96 -1.29
N VAL A 290 0.74 5.55 -2.15
CA VAL A 290 1.04 4.13 -2.39
C VAL A 290 1.54 3.46 -1.10
N LYS A 291 2.57 4.02 -0.47
CA LYS A 291 3.15 3.46 0.77
C LYS A 291 2.14 3.44 1.93
N LEU A 292 1.38 4.52 2.12
CA LEU A 292 0.36 4.57 3.15
C LEU A 292 -0.79 3.60 2.87
N ALA A 293 -1.23 3.45 1.61
CA ALA A 293 -2.28 2.50 1.24
C ALA A 293 -1.83 1.04 1.43
N GLN A 294 -0.58 0.70 1.11
CA GLN A 294 0.00 -0.61 1.40
C GLN A 294 -0.01 -0.89 2.90
N SER A 295 0.43 0.08 3.70
CA SER A 295 0.46 -0.05 5.16
C SER A 295 -0.94 -0.13 5.80
N GLU A 296 -1.92 0.63 5.29
CA GLU A 296 -3.32 0.51 5.71
C GLU A 296 -3.91 -0.85 5.32
N TYR A 297 -3.54 -1.40 4.16
CA TYR A 297 -3.98 -2.74 3.76
C TYR A 297 -3.43 -3.82 4.69
N ALA A 298 -2.14 -3.74 5.08
CA ALA A 298 -1.53 -4.64 6.05
C ALA A 298 -2.31 -4.63 7.38
N LEU A 299 -2.53 -3.45 7.96
CA LEU A 299 -3.32 -3.30 9.19
C LEU A 299 -4.76 -3.83 9.03
N LEU A 300 -5.39 -3.54 7.90
CA LEU A 300 -6.75 -3.98 7.61
C LEU A 300 -6.86 -5.50 7.55
N THR A 301 -5.85 -6.22 7.05
CA THR A 301 -5.87 -7.69 6.96
C THR A 301 -5.86 -8.38 8.32
N GLU A 302 -5.33 -7.72 9.35
CA GLU A 302 -5.32 -8.24 10.72
C GLU A 302 -6.67 -8.07 11.43
N ILE A 303 -7.41 -7.01 11.11
CA ILE A 303 -8.65 -6.63 11.83
C ILE A 303 -9.91 -7.09 11.10
N ILE A 304 -9.93 -7.02 9.77
CA ILE A 304 -11.14 -7.23 8.95
C ILE A 304 -11.15 -8.65 8.36
N PRO A 305 -12.27 -9.39 8.42
CA PRO A 305 -12.39 -10.72 7.82
C PRO A 305 -12.15 -10.73 6.31
N GLU A 306 -11.48 -11.79 5.83
CA GLU A 306 -11.01 -11.95 4.44
C GLU A 306 -12.05 -11.56 3.37
N HIS A 307 -13.29 -12.04 3.51
CA HIS A 307 -14.38 -11.76 2.57
C HIS A 307 -14.73 -10.27 2.42
N HIS A 308 -14.47 -9.46 3.46
CA HIS A 308 -14.79 -8.03 3.49
C HIS A 308 -13.58 -7.13 3.22
N GLN A 309 -12.36 -7.68 3.27
CA GLN A 309 -11.13 -6.88 3.20
C GLN A 309 -11.07 -5.99 1.97
N LYS A 310 -11.31 -6.55 0.78
CA LYS A 310 -11.22 -5.80 -0.49
C LYS A 310 -12.24 -4.66 -0.59
N LYS A 311 -13.48 -4.89 -0.15
CA LYS A 311 -14.55 -3.89 -0.18
C LYS A 311 -14.29 -2.77 0.84
N THR A 312 -13.86 -3.14 2.05
CA THR A 312 -13.52 -2.19 3.11
C THR A 312 -12.31 -1.35 2.73
N PHE A 313 -11.27 -1.97 2.15
CA PHE A 313 -10.09 -1.28 1.65
C PHE A 313 -10.44 -0.30 0.52
N ASP A 314 -11.23 -0.73 -0.46
CA ASP A 314 -11.68 0.13 -1.56
C ASP A 314 -12.39 1.39 -1.02
N SER A 315 -13.23 1.24 0.01
CA SER A 315 -13.93 2.34 0.67
C SER A 315 -12.99 3.24 1.49
N LEU A 316 -12.00 2.66 2.16
CA LEU A 316 -11.01 3.35 3.00
C LEU A 316 -10.20 4.35 2.17
N ILE A 317 -9.74 3.95 0.99
CA ILE A 317 -8.82 4.77 0.19
C ILE A 317 -9.53 5.84 -0.66
N GLN A 318 -10.87 5.79 -0.82
CA GLN A 318 -11.58 6.65 -1.78
C GLN A 318 -11.31 8.14 -1.56
N GLU A 319 -11.48 8.64 -0.34
CA GLU A 319 -11.34 10.09 -0.05
C GLU A 319 -9.93 10.61 -0.38
N ALA A 320 -8.91 9.92 0.12
CA ALA A 320 -7.52 10.25 -0.14
C ALA A 320 -7.17 10.18 -1.63
N LEU A 321 -7.63 9.12 -2.31
CA LEU A 321 -7.38 8.92 -3.74
C LEU A 321 -8.12 9.98 -4.59
N ASP A 322 -9.38 10.28 -4.29
CA ASP A 322 -10.15 11.29 -5.03
C ASP A 322 -9.54 12.68 -4.88
N ASN A 323 -9.09 13.05 -3.68
CA ASN A 323 -8.39 14.32 -3.45
C ASN A 323 -7.07 14.38 -4.22
N LEU A 324 -6.33 13.27 -4.30
CA LEU A 324 -5.09 13.18 -5.06
C LEU A 324 -5.33 13.31 -6.58
N MET A 325 -6.35 12.63 -7.11
CA MET A 325 -6.72 12.73 -8.52
C MET A 325 -7.23 14.13 -8.88
N LEU A 326 -8.04 14.74 -8.00
CA LEU A 326 -8.52 16.11 -8.17
C LEU A 326 -7.36 17.12 -8.25
N GLU A 327 -6.31 16.93 -7.45
CA GLU A 327 -5.10 17.76 -7.54
C GLU A 327 -4.40 17.59 -8.90
N GLY A 328 -4.27 16.36 -9.39
CA GLY A 328 -3.76 16.09 -10.73
C GLY A 328 -4.59 16.77 -11.83
N ASP A 329 -5.92 16.72 -11.73
CA ASP A 329 -6.83 17.38 -12.66
C ASP A 329 -6.73 18.92 -12.59
N ASN A 330 -6.45 19.48 -11.41
CA ASN A 330 -6.18 20.91 -11.25
C ASN A 330 -4.90 21.32 -11.98
N ILE A 331 -3.85 20.50 -11.95
CA ILE A 331 -2.60 20.72 -12.71
C ILE A 331 -2.87 20.67 -14.20
N VAL A 332 -3.61 19.65 -14.69
CA VAL A 332 -4.04 19.56 -16.10
C VAL A 332 -4.85 20.80 -16.51
N SER A 333 -5.75 21.27 -15.65
CA SER A 333 -6.56 22.45 -15.89
C SER A 333 -5.75 23.75 -15.87
N ALA A 334 -4.70 23.84 -15.04
CA ALA A 334 -3.77 24.94 -15.04
C ALA A 334 -2.95 25.00 -16.33
N ALA A 335 -2.39 23.86 -16.78
CA ALA A 335 -1.68 23.74 -18.04
C ALA A 335 -2.58 24.12 -19.23
N ARG A 336 -3.83 23.64 -19.26
CA ARG A 336 -4.81 24.01 -20.29
C ARG A 336 -5.04 25.52 -20.37
N ARG A 337 -5.15 26.21 -19.23
CA ARG A 337 -5.31 27.67 -19.18
C ARG A 337 -4.06 28.42 -19.63
N ALA A 338 -2.87 27.89 -19.38
CA ALA A 338 -1.61 28.47 -19.84
C ALA A 338 -1.46 28.34 -21.36
N ILE A 339 -1.78 27.17 -21.92
CA ILE A 339 -1.79 26.92 -23.38
C ILE A 339 -2.74 27.90 -24.10
N MET A 340 -3.94 28.13 -23.56
CA MET A 340 -4.88 29.14 -24.11
C MET A 340 -4.34 30.57 -24.11
N ARG A 341 -3.34 30.88 -23.28
CA ARG A 341 -2.67 32.18 -23.22
C ARG A 341 -1.40 32.21 -24.07
N HIS A 342 -1.18 31.20 -24.91
CA HIS A 342 0.05 30.99 -25.67
C HIS A 342 1.31 30.79 -24.80
N ASP A 343 1.13 30.39 -23.53
CA ASP A 343 2.22 29.98 -22.67
C ASP A 343 2.38 28.46 -22.74
N TYR A 344 3.07 28.02 -23.79
CA TYR A 344 3.33 26.60 -24.05
C TYR A 344 4.39 26.01 -23.12
N SER A 345 5.17 26.85 -22.42
CA SER A 345 6.19 26.40 -21.48
C SER A 345 5.59 25.66 -20.27
N ALA A 346 4.32 25.92 -19.96
CA ALA A 346 3.58 25.20 -18.92
C ALA A 346 3.44 23.69 -19.18
N VAL A 347 3.69 23.18 -20.39
CA VAL A 347 3.75 21.73 -20.61
C VAL A 347 4.92 21.08 -19.88
N LEU A 348 6.00 21.84 -19.66
CA LEU A 348 7.20 21.34 -19.00
C LEU A 348 6.92 20.92 -17.55
N THR A 349 5.93 21.51 -16.89
CA THR A 349 5.52 21.12 -15.53
C THR A 349 4.80 19.78 -15.49
N ILE A 350 4.22 19.33 -16.60
CA ILE A 350 3.52 18.03 -16.68
C ILE A 350 4.53 16.89 -16.80
N PHE A 351 5.67 17.08 -17.46
CA PHE A 351 6.60 15.99 -17.76
C PHE A 351 7.16 15.28 -16.51
N PRO A 352 7.67 15.97 -15.47
CA PRO A 352 8.12 15.32 -14.25
C PRO A 352 7.03 14.46 -13.59
N ILE A 353 5.81 15.02 -13.51
CA ILE A 353 4.66 14.35 -12.91
C ILE A 353 4.29 13.11 -13.72
N LEU A 354 4.10 13.26 -15.04
CA LEU A 354 3.74 12.16 -15.93
C LEU A 354 4.77 11.04 -15.91
N ARG A 355 6.06 11.39 -15.87
CA ARG A 355 7.16 10.42 -15.70
C ARG A 355 7.00 9.65 -14.40
N HIS A 356 6.81 10.35 -13.28
CA HIS A 356 6.65 9.74 -11.97
C HIS A 356 5.40 8.84 -11.87
N LEU A 357 4.25 9.30 -12.40
CA LEU A 357 3.01 8.50 -12.45
C LEU A 357 3.20 7.20 -13.25
N LYS A 358 3.93 7.26 -14.39
CA LYS A 358 4.23 6.08 -15.20
C LYS A 358 5.19 5.12 -14.49
N MET A 359 6.20 5.64 -13.79
CA MET A 359 7.15 4.82 -13.02
C MET A 359 6.45 4.09 -11.85
N ASN A 360 5.57 4.76 -11.12
CA ASN A 360 4.84 4.18 -9.99
C ASN A 360 3.62 3.33 -10.41
N LYS A 361 3.30 3.26 -11.71
CA LYS A 361 2.06 2.62 -12.19
C LYS A 361 1.94 1.17 -11.74
N SER A 362 3.01 0.38 -11.82
CA SER A 362 2.98 -1.04 -11.45
C SER A 362 2.72 -1.24 -9.96
N GLU A 363 3.35 -0.42 -9.12
CA GLU A 363 3.18 -0.48 -7.66
C GLU A 363 1.77 -0.02 -7.26
N PHE A 364 1.26 1.00 -7.92
CA PHE A 364 -0.11 1.47 -7.76
C PHE A 364 -1.13 0.40 -8.16
N ASP A 365 -0.96 -0.24 -9.32
CA ASP A 365 -1.83 -1.31 -9.81
C ASP A 365 -1.80 -2.53 -8.86
N SER A 366 -0.64 -2.86 -8.31
CA SER A 366 -0.47 -3.92 -7.30
C SER A 366 -1.19 -3.58 -5.99
N THR A 367 -1.01 -2.35 -5.49
CA THR A 367 -1.64 -1.88 -4.24
C THR A 367 -3.16 -1.86 -4.34
N LEU A 368 -3.71 -1.50 -5.51
CA LEU A 368 -5.15 -1.48 -5.76
C LEU A 368 -5.73 -2.82 -6.20
N GLN A 369 -4.96 -3.91 -6.13
CA GLN A 369 -5.44 -5.23 -6.57
C GLN A 369 -6.66 -5.69 -5.75
N GLY A 370 -7.74 -6.00 -6.46
CA GLY A 370 -9.01 -6.46 -5.87
C GLY A 370 -10.01 -5.34 -5.53
N THR A 371 -9.66 -4.06 -5.73
CA THR A 371 -10.61 -2.94 -5.65
C THR A 371 -11.50 -2.84 -6.89
N ALA A 372 -12.55 -2.00 -6.82
CA ALA A 372 -13.46 -1.76 -7.94
C ALA A 372 -12.72 -1.26 -9.21
N ALA A 373 -13.27 -1.59 -10.37
CA ALA A 373 -12.72 -1.13 -11.65
C ALA A 373 -12.68 0.40 -11.75
N SER A 374 -13.69 1.09 -11.19
CA SER A 374 -13.72 2.56 -11.11
C SER A 374 -12.50 3.11 -10.35
N THR A 375 -12.10 2.47 -9.25
CA THR A 375 -10.94 2.86 -8.42
C THR A 375 -9.63 2.67 -9.18
N LYS A 376 -9.44 1.49 -9.78
CA LYS A 376 -8.22 1.16 -10.55
C LYS A 376 -8.04 2.03 -11.80
N ASN A 377 -9.14 2.50 -12.39
CA ASN A 377 -9.09 3.32 -13.59
C ASN A 377 -8.78 4.80 -13.33
N LYS A 378 -8.83 5.30 -12.07
CA LYS A 378 -8.59 6.71 -11.76
C LYS A 378 -7.20 7.19 -12.20
N LEU A 379 -6.13 6.46 -11.84
CA LEU A 379 -4.76 6.81 -12.23
C LEU A 379 -4.55 6.73 -13.75
N PRO A 380 -4.92 5.63 -14.46
CA PRO A 380 -4.88 5.59 -15.92
C PRO A 380 -5.62 6.74 -16.60
N THR A 381 -6.81 7.11 -16.12
CA THR A 381 -7.57 8.25 -16.66
C THR A 381 -6.81 9.56 -16.49
N LEU A 382 -6.20 9.80 -15.33
CA LEU A 382 -5.37 10.98 -15.10
C LEU A 382 -4.13 11.00 -16.02
N ILE A 383 -3.44 9.86 -16.18
CA ILE A 383 -2.29 9.72 -17.09
C ILE A 383 -2.71 10.07 -18.52
N THR A 384 -3.81 9.51 -19.02
CA THR A 384 -4.32 9.82 -20.37
C THR A 384 -4.71 11.29 -20.51
N SER A 385 -5.30 11.89 -19.47
CA SER A 385 -5.64 13.32 -19.44
C SER A 385 -4.39 14.21 -19.56
N MET A 386 -3.34 13.89 -18.79
CA MET A 386 -2.03 14.55 -18.84
C MET A 386 -1.33 14.38 -20.19
N GLU A 387 -1.36 13.19 -20.77
CA GLU A 387 -0.79 12.93 -22.10
C GLU A 387 -1.53 13.71 -23.20
N THR A 388 -2.85 13.73 -23.14
CA THR A 388 -3.69 14.43 -24.13
C THR A 388 -3.42 15.93 -24.10
N ILE A 389 -3.36 16.54 -22.90
CA ILE A 389 -3.08 17.98 -22.80
C ILE A 389 -1.64 18.32 -23.19
N GLY A 390 -0.68 17.45 -22.85
CA GLY A 390 0.72 17.68 -23.20
C GLY A 390 0.98 17.54 -24.70
N ALA A 391 0.40 16.53 -25.35
CA ALA A 391 0.48 16.38 -26.81
C ALA A 391 -0.20 17.56 -27.53
N LYS A 392 -1.34 18.02 -27.02
CA LYS A 392 -2.02 19.22 -27.54
C LYS A 392 -1.13 20.48 -27.39
N ALA A 393 -0.44 20.64 -26.26
CA ALA A 393 0.48 21.75 -26.06
C ALA A 393 1.63 21.74 -27.06
N LEU A 394 2.22 20.56 -27.31
CA LEU A 394 3.28 20.40 -28.30
C LEU A 394 2.82 20.74 -29.71
N GLU A 395 1.62 20.30 -30.10
CA GLU A 395 1.04 20.58 -31.42
C GLU A 395 0.71 22.07 -31.58
N GLU A 396 0.05 22.68 -30.60
CA GLU A 396 -0.25 24.12 -30.65
C GLU A 396 1.02 24.99 -30.63
N PHE A 397 2.08 24.56 -29.94
CA PHE A 397 3.37 25.22 -30.01
C PHE A 397 3.95 25.18 -31.43
N ALA A 398 3.93 24.02 -32.09
CA ALA A 398 4.41 23.88 -33.47
C ALA A 398 3.60 24.75 -34.44
N ASP A 399 2.28 24.85 -34.25
CA ASP A 399 1.40 25.72 -35.02
C ASP A 399 1.62 27.21 -34.72
N SER A 400 1.93 27.57 -33.47
CA SER A 400 2.24 28.95 -33.09
C SER A 400 3.49 29.46 -33.82
N ILE A 401 4.51 28.62 -33.97
CA ILE A 401 5.73 28.95 -34.73
C ILE A 401 5.42 29.12 -36.22
N LYS A 402 4.57 28.24 -36.77
CA LYS A 402 4.17 28.32 -38.18
C LYS A 402 3.42 29.60 -38.50
N ASN A 403 2.52 30.02 -37.60
CA ASN A 403 1.60 31.15 -37.79
C ASN A 403 2.08 32.47 -37.16
N ASP A 404 3.33 32.53 -36.66
CA ASP A 404 3.89 33.73 -36.07
C ASP A 404 3.90 34.90 -37.09
N PRO A 405 3.37 36.09 -36.74
CA PRO A 405 3.11 37.16 -37.70
C PRO A 405 4.39 37.73 -38.32
N ASP A 406 4.42 37.87 -39.64
CA ASP A 406 5.49 38.47 -40.43
C ASP A 406 5.27 39.97 -40.68
N LYS A 407 4.92 40.71 -39.62
CA LYS A 407 4.70 42.16 -39.68
C LYS A 407 6.00 42.93 -39.43
N GLU A 408 6.18 44.03 -40.15
CA GLU A 408 7.39 44.86 -40.12
C GLU A 408 7.79 45.33 -38.70
N TYR A 409 6.82 45.63 -37.81
CA TYR A 409 7.14 46.05 -36.44
C TYR A 409 7.78 44.96 -35.58
N ASN A 410 7.63 43.69 -35.96
CA ASN A 410 8.24 42.53 -35.28
C ASN A 410 9.58 42.13 -35.91
N MET A 411 10.02 42.79 -36.98
CA MET A 411 11.25 42.45 -37.68
C MET A 411 12.45 43.25 -37.13
N PRO A 412 13.59 42.59 -36.83
CA PRO A 412 14.78 43.30 -36.39
C PRO A 412 15.38 44.15 -37.52
N LYS A 413 15.57 45.44 -37.27
CA LYS A 413 16.05 46.39 -38.31
C LYS A 413 17.46 46.08 -38.83
N ASP A 414 18.26 45.35 -38.07
CA ASP A 414 19.63 44.96 -38.37
C ASP A 414 19.75 43.53 -38.95
N GLY A 415 18.64 42.82 -39.11
CA GLY A 415 18.65 41.44 -39.58
C GLY A 415 19.27 40.46 -38.56
N THR A 416 19.27 40.77 -37.26
CA THR A 416 19.75 39.84 -36.23
C THR A 416 18.82 38.62 -36.05
N VAL A 417 19.19 37.71 -35.14
CA VAL A 417 18.38 36.54 -34.77
C VAL A 417 17.02 36.99 -34.24
N HIS A 418 15.95 36.39 -34.76
CA HIS A 418 14.58 36.70 -34.35
C HIS A 418 14.25 36.03 -33.02
N GLU A 419 13.45 36.68 -32.18
CA GLU A 419 13.05 36.15 -30.86
C GLU A 419 12.36 34.77 -30.97
N LEU A 420 11.51 34.60 -31.99
CA LEU A 420 10.91 33.31 -32.34
C LEU A 420 11.95 32.17 -32.46
N THR A 421 13.11 32.45 -33.05
CA THR A 421 14.18 31.47 -33.23
C THR A 421 14.84 31.11 -31.91
N SER A 422 15.15 32.10 -31.07
CA SER A 422 15.70 31.83 -29.74
C SER A 422 14.71 31.07 -28.85
N ASN A 423 13.43 31.45 -28.86
CA ASN A 423 12.39 30.83 -28.05
C ASN A 423 12.10 29.39 -28.50
N ALA A 424 12.04 29.15 -29.81
CA ALA A 424 11.85 27.81 -30.37
C ALA A 424 12.99 26.85 -29.98
N ILE A 425 14.24 27.32 -30.10
CA ILE A 425 15.41 26.53 -29.72
C ILE A 425 15.45 26.28 -28.21
N LEU A 426 15.16 27.29 -27.38
CA LEU A 426 15.12 27.14 -25.93
C LEU A 426 14.10 26.09 -25.50
N PHE A 427 12.90 26.13 -26.07
CA PHE A 427 11.86 25.14 -25.79
C PHE A 427 12.30 23.72 -26.19
N LEU A 428 12.87 23.55 -27.39
CA LEU A 428 13.37 22.25 -27.84
C LEU A 428 14.50 21.73 -26.93
N GLN A 429 15.36 22.62 -26.43
CA GLN A 429 16.40 22.25 -25.46
C GLN A 429 15.80 21.79 -24.13
N GLN A 430 14.78 22.47 -23.60
CA GLN A 430 14.08 22.06 -22.38
C GLN A 430 13.34 20.72 -22.56
N LEU A 431 12.86 20.43 -23.77
CA LEU A 431 12.21 19.17 -24.10
C LEU A 431 13.17 17.97 -24.04
N LEU A 432 14.49 18.19 -24.20
CA LEU A 432 15.49 17.12 -24.14
C LEU A 432 15.52 16.41 -22.78
N ASP A 433 15.36 17.16 -21.69
CA ASP A 433 15.39 16.63 -20.32
C ASP A 433 14.27 15.58 -20.10
N PHE A 434 13.24 15.62 -20.95
CA PHE A 434 12.07 14.75 -20.88
C PHE A 434 11.81 13.97 -22.19
N HIS A 435 12.84 13.73 -23.01
CA HIS A 435 12.70 13.13 -24.33
C HIS A 435 11.97 11.76 -24.32
N GLU A 436 12.22 10.89 -23.34
CA GLU A 436 11.51 9.62 -23.21
C GLU A 436 10.01 9.83 -22.91
N THR A 437 9.70 10.73 -21.97
CA THR A 437 8.32 11.04 -21.55
C THR A 437 7.56 11.72 -22.68
N ALA A 438 8.17 12.68 -23.37
CA ALA A 438 7.59 13.39 -24.50
C ALA A 438 7.35 12.45 -25.70
N GLY A 439 8.30 11.57 -26.02
CA GLY A 439 8.15 10.57 -27.08
C GLY A 439 7.01 9.58 -26.79
N ALA A 440 6.94 9.07 -25.56
CA ALA A 440 5.86 8.17 -25.14
C ALA A 440 4.48 8.85 -25.16
N MET A 441 4.42 10.13 -24.78
CA MET A 441 3.20 10.94 -24.82
C MET A 441 2.70 11.16 -26.25
N LEU A 442 3.59 11.44 -27.20
CA LEU A 442 3.22 11.57 -28.62
C LEU A 442 2.74 10.22 -29.18
N ALA A 443 3.40 9.12 -28.82
CA ALA A 443 3.04 7.77 -29.25
C ALA A 443 1.63 7.35 -28.77
N SER A 444 1.22 7.79 -27.58
CA SER A 444 -0.12 7.44 -27.04
C SER A 444 -1.27 8.09 -27.80
N GLN A 445 -1.01 9.16 -28.56
CA GLN A 445 -2.02 9.82 -29.40
C GLN A 445 -2.17 9.20 -30.79
N GLU A 446 -1.10 8.62 -31.36
CA GLU A 446 -1.15 8.05 -32.71
C GLU A 446 -1.68 6.62 -32.77
N THR A 447 -1.65 5.88 -31.65
CA THR A 447 -2.02 4.46 -31.63
C THR A 447 -3.10 4.17 -30.60
N SER A 448 -4.36 4.06 -31.06
CA SER A 448 -5.46 3.50 -30.26
C SER A 448 -5.28 1.99 -29.96
N SER A 449 -4.24 1.35 -30.49
CA SER A 449 -4.00 -0.10 -30.45
C SER A 449 -2.61 -0.44 -29.89
N SER A 450 -2.65 -1.20 -28.81
CA SER A 450 -1.62 -1.47 -27.81
C SER A 450 -0.54 -2.49 -28.23
N ALA A 451 0.11 -2.30 -29.39
CA ALA A 451 1.22 -3.19 -29.79
C ALA A 451 2.53 -2.45 -30.17
N SER A 452 2.48 -1.21 -30.65
CA SER A 452 3.68 -0.46 -31.10
C SER A 452 4.19 0.61 -30.12
N SER A 453 3.41 1.01 -29.12
CA SER A 453 3.79 2.08 -28.16
C SER A 453 4.93 1.68 -27.18
N TYR A 454 5.32 0.40 -27.15
CA TYR A 454 6.31 -0.14 -26.20
C TYR A 454 7.76 -0.10 -26.69
N THR A 455 8.01 0.28 -27.94
CA THR A 455 9.39 0.32 -28.43
C THR A 455 9.98 1.71 -28.22
N SER A 456 11.03 1.79 -27.39
CA SER A 456 11.85 2.99 -27.16
C SER A 456 12.25 3.68 -28.48
N GLU A 457 12.56 2.88 -29.51
CA GLU A 457 12.91 3.34 -30.85
C GLU A 457 11.74 4.03 -31.60
N PHE A 458 10.50 3.55 -31.49
CA PHE A 458 9.33 4.20 -32.10
C PHE A 458 9.06 5.55 -31.45
N ASN A 459 9.08 5.61 -30.11
CA ASN A 459 8.86 6.84 -29.35
C ASN A 459 9.95 7.89 -29.67
N LYS A 460 11.21 7.44 -29.80
CA LYS A 460 12.33 8.29 -30.20
C LYS A 460 12.17 8.84 -31.62
N ARG A 461 11.68 8.03 -32.57
CA ARG A 461 11.40 8.48 -33.95
C ARG A 461 10.26 9.50 -34.02
N LEU A 462 9.20 9.29 -33.26
CA LEU A 462 8.08 10.24 -33.16
C LEU A 462 8.52 11.60 -32.61
N LEU A 463 9.31 11.58 -31.52
CA LEU A 463 9.90 12.82 -31.00
C LEU A 463 10.81 13.49 -32.03
N SER A 464 11.66 12.73 -32.72
CA SER A 464 12.50 13.26 -33.80
C SER A 464 11.66 13.89 -34.92
N ALA A 465 10.57 13.24 -35.33
CA ALA A 465 9.65 13.77 -36.34
C ALA A 465 9.00 15.09 -35.87
N TYR A 466 8.59 15.16 -34.61
CA TYR A 466 8.08 16.39 -34.01
C TYR A 466 9.12 17.52 -33.99
N ILE A 467 10.34 17.26 -33.53
CA ILE A 467 11.43 18.26 -33.53
C ILE A 467 11.71 18.75 -34.95
N CYS A 468 11.77 17.85 -35.93
CA CYS A 468 11.93 18.21 -37.34
C CYS A 468 10.77 19.05 -37.88
N LYS A 469 9.52 18.76 -37.47
CA LYS A 469 8.34 19.56 -37.81
C LYS A 469 8.45 20.98 -37.26
N VAL A 470 8.85 21.14 -35.99
CA VAL A 470 9.07 22.46 -35.37
C VAL A 470 10.15 23.25 -36.10
N LEU A 471 11.30 22.63 -36.38
CA LEU A 471 12.41 23.25 -37.11
C LEU A 471 11.99 23.63 -38.55
N GLY A 472 11.25 22.77 -39.24
CA GLY A 472 10.73 23.04 -40.58
C GLY A 472 9.72 24.19 -40.59
N ASN A 473 8.80 24.23 -39.62
CA ASN A 473 7.85 25.34 -39.43
C ASN A 473 8.60 26.65 -39.17
N LEU A 474 9.61 26.64 -38.31
CA LEU A 474 10.46 27.79 -38.03
C LEU A 474 11.19 28.26 -39.30
N GLN A 475 11.77 27.35 -40.07
CA GLN A 475 12.46 27.68 -41.32
C GLN A 475 11.51 28.33 -42.33
N LEU A 476 10.32 27.75 -42.56
CA LEU A 476 9.33 28.31 -43.48
C LEU A 476 8.82 29.68 -43.03
N ASN A 477 8.61 29.87 -41.72
CA ASN A 477 8.18 31.15 -41.18
C ASN A 477 9.28 32.22 -41.31
N LEU A 478 10.55 31.88 -41.03
CA LEU A 478 11.70 32.75 -41.25
C LEU A 478 11.86 33.16 -42.72
N LEU A 479 11.60 32.23 -43.65
CA LEU A 479 11.57 32.53 -45.08
C LEU A 479 10.46 33.54 -45.43
N SER A 480 9.27 33.43 -44.85
CA SER A 480 8.20 34.44 -45.04
C SER A 480 8.64 35.80 -44.51
N LYS A 481 9.14 35.83 -43.26
CA LYS A 481 9.66 37.03 -42.59
C LYS A 481 10.79 37.72 -43.35
N SER A 482 11.69 36.96 -43.97
CA SER A 482 12.80 37.50 -44.75
C SER A 482 12.35 38.35 -45.94
N LYS A 483 11.13 38.11 -46.47
CA LYS A 483 10.57 38.86 -47.61
C LYS A 483 10.01 40.23 -47.22
N VAL A 484 9.93 40.53 -45.91
CA VAL A 484 9.48 41.83 -45.40
C VAL A 484 10.54 42.91 -45.61
N TYR A 485 11.82 42.55 -45.64
CA TYR A 485 12.90 43.48 -45.94
C TYR A 485 12.90 43.88 -47.42
N GLU A 486 12.97 45.18 -47.69
CA GLU A 486 13.11 45.71 -49.05
C GLU A 486 14.48 45.35 -49.66
N ASP A 487 15.55 45.38 -48.84
CA ASP A 487 16.89 45.02 -49.27
C ASP A 487 17.11 43.50 -49.24
N SER A 488 17.30 42.92 -50.42
CA SER A 488 17.63 41.50 -50.59
C SER A 488 18.93 41.10 -49.87
N ALA A 489 19.89 42.02 -49.68
CA ALA A 489 21.12 41.73 -48.96
C ALA A 489 20.85 41.56 -47.46
N LEU A 490 20.02 42.45 -46.88
CA LEU A 490 19.60 42.38 -45.48
C LEU A 490 18.72 41.14 -45.21
N SER A 491 17.84 40.79 -46.15
CA SER A 491 17.07 39.54 -46.13
C SER A 491 17.96 38.30 -46.03
N ALA A 492 19.04 38.25 -46.83
CA ALA A 492 20.01 37.17 -46.80
C ALA A 492 20.81 37.12 -45.48
N ILE A 493 21.22 38.27 -44.93
CA ILE A 493 21.87 38.35 -43.62
C ILE A 493 20.95 37.86 -42.49
N PHE A 494 19.67 38.23 -42.54
CA PHE A 494 18.68 37.75 -41.58
C PHE A 494 18.55 36.22 -41.58
N LEU A 495 18.38 35.62 -42.76
CA LEU A 495 18.31 34.17 -42.88
C LEU A 495 19.63 33.49 -42.46
N HIS A 496 20.77 34.06 -42.85
CA HIS A 496 22.09 33.58 -42.44
C HIS A 496 22.23 33.53 -40.91
N ASN A 497 21.91 34.62 -40.22
CA ASN A 497 22.03 34.74 -38.77
C ASN A 497 21.14 33.71 -38.06
N ASN A 498 19.89 33.56 -38.49
CA ASN A 498 18.95 32.62 -37.86
C ASN A 498 19.31 31.16 -38.15
N TYR A 499 19.67 30.80 -39.39
CA TYR A 499 20.10 29.44 -39.72
C TYR A 499 21.40 29.05 -39.01
N ASN A 500 22.35 29.97 -38.93
CA ASN A 500 23.58 29.74 -38.18
C ASN A 500 23.29 29.57 -36.68
N TYR A 501 22.39 30.37 -36.10
CA TYR A 501 21.98 30.21 -34.71
C TYR A 501 21.32 28.84 -34.46
N ILE A 502 20.41 28.40 -35.34
CA ILE A 502 19.76 27.08 -35.26
C ILE A 502 20.82 25.98 -35.34
N LEU A 503 21.67 25.99 -36.36
CA LEU A 503 22.72 24.98 -36.53
C LEU A 503 23.66 24.92 -35.33
N LYS A 504 24.16 26.08 -34.88
CA LYS A 504 25.06 26.16 -33.72
C LYS A 504 24.40 25.70 -32.43
N SER A 505 23.09 25.90 -32.29
CA SER A 505 22.35 25.46 -31.11
C SER A 505 22.08 23.95 -31.14
N LEU A 506 21.84 23.38 -32.33
CA LEU A 506 21.73 21.93 -32.54
C LEU A 506 23.08 21.24 -32.28
N GLU A 507 24.19 21.81 -32.75
CA GLU A 507 25.55 21.26 -32.51
C GLU A 507 25.96 21.31 -31.03
N LYS A 508 25.46 22.27 -30.26
CA LYS A 508 25.78 22.45 -28.85
C LYS A 508 24.98 21.54 -27.90
N SER A 509 23.87 20.97 -28.36
CA SER A 509 23.00 20.12 -27.55
C SER A 509 22.84 18.73 -28.15
N GLU A 510 22.25 17.81 -27.39
CA GLU A 510 21.94 16.47 -27.89
C GLU A 510 20.77 16.46 -28.90
N LEU A 511 20.19 17.62 -29.23
CA LEU A 511 19.13 17.75 -30.23
C LEU A 511 19.55 17.23 -31.59
N ILE A 512 20.81 17.43 -31.99
CA ILE A 512 21.28 16.93 -33.29
C ILE A 512 21.20 15.40 -33.37
N GLN A 513 21.45 14.69 -32.26
CA GLN A 513 21.35 13.24 -32.21
C GLN A 513 19.91 12.78 -32.41
N LEU A 514 18.94 13.48 -31.82
CA LEU A 514 17.52 13.21 -32.05
C LEU A 514 17.13 13.51 -33.49
N VAL A 515 17.44 14.70 -34.01
CA VAL A 515 17.08 15.11 -35.39
C VAL A 515 17.64 14.14 -36.44
N THR A 516 18.85 13.63 -36.25
CA THR A 516 19.47 12.68 -37.20
C THR A 516 18.78 11.31 -37.27
N VAL A 517 17.91 10.98 -36.31
CA VAL A 517 17.08 9.76 -36.35
C VAL A 517 16.16 9.77 -37.57
N THR A 518 15.50 10.90 -37.86
CA THR A 518 14.63 11.05 -39.04
C THR A 518 15.33 11.75 -40.21
N GLN A 519 16.16 12.76 -39.94
CA GLN A 519 16.81 13.60 -40.96
C GLN A 519 18.34 13.48 -40.91
N LYS A 520 18.89 12.45 -41.55
CA LYS A 520 20.33 12.13 -41.54
C LYS A 520 21.25 13.24 -42.06
N ARG A 521 20.77 14.08 -42.98
CA ARG A 521 21.54 15.18 -43.61
C ARG A 521 21.21 16.58 -43.05
N ALA A 522 20.54 16.66 -41.90
CA ALA A 522 20.08 17.94 -41.35
C ALA A 522 21.22 18.97 -41.22
N GLU A 523 22.37 18.57 -40.68
CA GLU A 523 23.54 19.45 -40.52
C GLU A 523 24.05 19.98 -41.86
N THR A 524 24.26 19.09 -42.83
CA THR A 524 24.73 19.45 -44.17
C THR A 524 23.72 20.38 -44.87
N SER A 525 22.42 20.10 -44.75
CA SER A 525 21.38 20.95 -45.33
C SER A 525 21.37 22.36 -44.76
N TYR A 526 21.56 22.53 -43.45
CA TYR A 526 21.71 23.87 -42.86
C TYR A 526 22.99 24.57 -43.33
N ARG A 527 24.12 23.85 -43.47
CA ARG A 527 25.36 24.43 -44.00
C ARG A 527 25.18 24.92 -45.46
N GLU A 528 24.56 24.11 -46.31
CA GLU A 528 24.25 24.47 -47.70
C GLU A 528 23.34 25.71 -47.76
N LEU A 529 22.33 25.80 -46.90
CA LEU A 529 21.45 26.98 -46.82
C LEU A 529 22.20 28.23 -46.36
N ILE A 530 23.10 28.11 -45.38
CA ILE A 530 23.94 29.21 -44.88
C ILE A 530 24.86 29.72 -45.99
N GLU A 531 25.51 28.84 -46.74
CA GLU A 531 26.36 29.19 -47.89
C GLU A 531 25.58 29.93 -48.98
N GLN A 532 24.37 29.45 -49.33
CA GLN A 532 23.50 30.13 -50.29
C GLN A 532 23.14 31.56 -49.86
N GLN A 533 22.94 31.80 -48.56
CA GLN A 533 22.68 33.15 -48.06
C GLN A 533 23.93 34.04 -48.11
N ILE A 534 25.12 33.48 -47.85
CA ILE A 534 26.40 34.20 -48.00
C ILE A 534 26.58 34.64 -49.45
N ASP A 535 26.36 33.74 -50.41
CA ASP A 535 26.47 34.05 -51.85
C ASP A 535 25.48 35.15 -52.26
N THR A 536 24.25 35.09 -51.76
CA THR A 536 23.21 36.09 -52.05
C THR A 536 23.61 37.46 -51.50
N TYR A 537 24.14 37.51 -50.28
CA TYR A 537 24.68 38.74 -49.71
C TYR A 537 25.87 39.28 -50.52
N GLN A 538 26.83 38.42 -50.88
CA GLN A 538 28.01 38.84 -51.67
C GLN A 538 27.63 39.42 -53.03
N ARG A 539 26.57 38.92 -53.67
CA ARG A 539 26.05 39.48 -54.93
C ARG A 539 25.61 40.94 -54.83
N SER A 540 25.25 41.43 -53.65
CA SER A 540 24.94 42.86 -53.46
C SER A 540 26.12 43.78 -53.78
N TRP A 541 27.35 43.29 -53.57
CA TRP A 541 28.59 44.00 -53.89
C TRP A 541 28.89 44.07 -55.38
N LEU A 542 28.22 43.26 -56.22
CA LEU A 542 28.39 43.30 -57.67
C LEU A 542 28.04 44.68 -58.23
N LYS A 543 27.05 45.37 -57.66
CA LYS A 543 26.72 46.75 -58.06
C LYS A 543 27.91 47.70 -57.93
N VAL A 544 28.80 47.45 -56.97
CA VAL A 544 30.01 48.26 -56.75
C VAL A 544 31.16 47.73 -57.60
N THR A 545 31.39 46.42 -57.59
CA THR A 545 32.54 45.82 -58.27
C THR A 545 32.40 45.80 -59.78
N GLU A 546 31.18 45.78 -60.32
CA GLU A 546 30.92 45.88 -61.77
C GLU A 546 31.45 47.20 -62.35
N HIS A 547 31.36 48.31 -61.60
CA HIS A 547 31.97 49.58 -62.00
C HIS A 547 33.51 49.55 -62.04
N LEU A 548 34.13 48.60 -61.35
CA LEU A 548 35.58 48.39 -61.29
C LEU A 548 36.07 47.29 -62.25
N THR A 549 35.17 46.59 -62.95
CA THR A 549 35.57 45.55 -63.90
C THR A 549 36.13 46.15 -65.19
N ASP A 550 37.09 45.46 -65.80
CA ASP A 550 37.77 45.89 -67.06
C ASP A 550 36.81 46.20 -68.21
N ARG A 551 35.57 45.69 -68.17
CA ARG A 551 34.52 46.00 -69.15
C ARG A 551 33.99 47.43 -69.06
N ASN A 552 34.05 48.05 -67.89
CA ASN A 552 33.61 49.41 -67.62
C ASN A 552 34.78 50.39 -67.49
N MET A 553 36.02 49.89 -67.57
CA MET A 553 37.23 50.71 -67.66
C MET A 553 37.41 51.25 -69.09
N PRO A 554 37.81 52.53 -69.26
CA PRO A 554 38.07 53.07 -70.57
C PRO A 554 39.20 52.29 -71.28
N VAL A 555 38.94 51.84 -72.51
CA VAL A 555 39.93 51.17 -73.35
C VAL A 555 41.02 52.18 -73.70
N PHE A 556 42.22 52.03 -73.12
CA PHE A 556 43.37 52.86 -73.47
C PHE A 556 43.95 52.39 -74.81
N GLN A 557 43.72 53.16 -75.88
CA GLN A 557 44.47 52.99 -77.12
C GLN A 557 45.90 53.54 -76.95
N PRO A 558 46.94 52.84 -77.45
CA PRO A 558 48.31 53.35 -77.38
C PRO A 558 48.45 54.65 -78.16
N GLY A 559 48.70 55.78 -77.46
CA GLY A 559 49.00 57.08 -78.08
C GLY A 559 48.08 58.25 -77.70
N THR A 560 47.02 58.05 -76.91
CA THR A 560 46.07 59.12 -76.56
C THR A 560 46.56 59.94 -75.35
N LYS A 561 46.77 61.26 -75.52
CA LYS A 561 47.18 62.17 -74.44
C LYS A 561 46.05 62.41 -73.42
N VAL A 562 46.39 62.31 -72.14
CA VAL A 562 45.52 62.46 -70.95
C VAL A 562 45.07 63.93 -70.76
N ARG A 563 44.19 64.46 -71.62
CA ARG A 563 43.63 65.82 -71.40
C ARG A 563 42.14 65.99 -71.69
N SER A 564 41.42 64.93 -72.07
CA SER A 564 40.04 65.06 -72.57
C SER A 564 38.95 64.37 -71.74
N TYR A 565 39.25 63.77 -70.59
CA TYR A 565 38.29 62.95 -69.85
C TYR A 565 37.57 63.63 -68.66
N TYR A 566 37.87 64.91 -68.35
CA TYR A 566 37.29 65.58 -67.16
C TYR A 566 35.97 66.33 -67.39
N VAL A 567 35.33 66.25 -68.56
CA VAL A 567 34.15 67.11 -68.87
C VAL A 567 32.85 66.35 -69.18
N ALA A 568 32.81 65.02 -69.08
CA ALA A 568 31.60 64.26 -69.48
C ALA A 568 31.01 63.39 -68.36
N GLN A 569 30.93 63.91 -67.13
CA GLN A 569 30.20 63.23 -66.05
C GLN A 569 29.59 64.23 -65.05
N THR A 570 28.76 65.14 -65.57
CA THR A 570 27.69 65.81 -64.81
C THR A 570 26.54 66.09 -65.77
N CYS A 571 25.59 65.15 -65.84
CA CYS A 571 24.16 65.33 -66.10
C CYS A 571 23.47 64.03 -65.69
#